data_AF-A0A397EC51-F1
#
_entry.id   AF-A0A397EC51-F1
#
_cell.length_a   1.000
_cell.length_b   1.000
_cell.length_c   1.000
_cell.angle_alpha   90.00
_cell.angle_beta   90.00
_cell.angle_gamma   90.00
#
_symmetry.space_group_name_H-M   'P 1'
#
loop_
_entity.id
_entity.type
_entity.pdbx_description
1 polymer ?
#
loop_
_entity_poly.entity_id
_entity_poly.type
_entity_poly.pdbx_seq_one_letter_code
_entity_poly.pdbx_strand_id
1 'polypeptide(L)' 'MISAEAPVLFAKACEMFILELSLRAWIHTEENKRRTLQRNDIAMAITKTDTFDFLIDIVPREDIKLPGKKIQSMMLVA' A
#
# COMPACT_ATOMS: atom_id res chain seq x y z
N MET A 1 -28.52 -12.31 -5.93
CA MET A 1 -28.73 -11.95 -4.50
C MET A 1 -27.47 -12.33 -3.73
N ILE A 2 -27.10 -11.56 -2.71
CA ILE A 2 -25.97 -11.86 -1.81
C ILE A 2 -26.53 -12.57 -0.58
N SER A 3 -25.85 -13.62 -0.09
CA SER A 3 -26.24 -14.32 1.15
C SER A 3 -26.21 -13.38 2.35
N ALA A 4 -27.13 -13.54 3.30
CA ALA A 4 -27.19 -12.71 4.51
C ALA A 4 -25.94 -12.83 5.39
N GLU A 5 -25.21 -13.95 5.31
CA GLU A 5 -23.97 -14.17 6.06
C GLU A 5 -22.75 -13.46 5.45
N ALA A 6 -22.77 -13.19 4.14
CA ALA A 6 -21.61 -12.69 3.42
C ALA A 6 -21.17 -11.28 3.90
N PRO A 7 -22.07 -10.31 4.15
CA PRO A 7 -21.68 -9.02 4.72
C PRO A 7 -21.02 -9.13 6.10
N VAL A 8 -21.48 -10.05 6.96
CA VAL A 8 -20.93 -10.25 8.31
C VAL A 8 -19.51 -10.79 8.23
N LEU A 9 -19.28 -11.78 7.36
CA LEU A 9 -17.94 -12.33 7.12
C LEU A 9 -17.00 -11.28 6.50
N PHE A 10 -17.47 -10.51 5.51
CA PHE A 10 -16.66 -9.44 4.92
C PHE A 10 -16.32 -8.35 5.92
N ALA A 11 -17.24 -7.97 6.82
CA ALA A 11 -16.93 -7.00 7.87
C ALA A 11 -15.77 -7.47 8.74
N LYS A 12 -15.76 -8.74 9.15
CA LYS A 12 -14.66 -9.30 9.95
C LYS A 12 -13.36 -9.41 9.14
N ALA A 13 -13.44 -9.81 7.87
CA ALA A 13 -12.27 -9.86 6.99
C ALA A 13 -11.67 -8.46 6.78
N CYS A 14 -12.50 -7.44 6.55
CA CYS A 14 -12.07 -6.06 6.43
C CYS A 14 -11.43 -5.54 7.72
N GLU A 15 -11.98 -5.86 8.89
CA GLU A 15 -11.39 -5.50 10.18
C GLU A 15 -9.99 -6.11 10.34
N MET A 16 -9.84 -7.40 10.05
CA MET A 16 -8.55 -8.10 10.09
C MET A 16 -7.55 -7.52 9.08
N PHE A 17 -8.00 -7.22 7.87
CA PHE A 17 -7.19 -6.61 6.82
C PHE A 17 -6.67 -5.22 7.24
N ILE A 18 -7.54 -4.36 7.78
CA ILE A 18 -7.15 -3.02 8.25
C ILE A 18 -6.13 -3.11 9.38
N LEU A 19 -6.34 -4.03 10.34
CA LEU A 19 -5.43 -4.23 11.46
C LEU A 19 -4.05 -4.69 11.00
N GLU A 20 -4.00 -5.70 10.14
CA GLU A 20 -2.75 -6.26 9.61
C GLU A 20 -1.97 -5.21 8.80
N LEU A 21 -2.63 -4.50 7.88
CA LEU A 21 -2.00 -3.45 7.09
C LEU A 21 -1.47 -2.31 7.98
N SER A 22 -2.23 -1.92 9.00
CA SER A 22 -1.83 -0.85 9.93
C SER A 22 -0.62 -1.24 10.76
N LEU A 23 -0.59 -2.47 11.30
CA LEU A 23 0.56 -2.96 12.08
C LEU A 23 1.82 -3.04 11.23
N ARG A 24 1.73 -3.58 10.01
CA ARG A 24 2.87 -3.64 9.08
C ARG A 24 3.39 -2.25 8.70
N ALA A 25 2.48 -1.31 8.43
CA ALA A 25 2.86 0.07 8.14
C ALA A 25 3.50 0.75 9.37
N TRP A 26 2.99 0.48 10.57
CA TRP A 26 3.54 1.04 11.81
C TRP A 26 4.99 0.63 12.06
N ILE A 27 5.38 -0.60 11.72
CA ILE A 27 6.79 -1.04 11.79
C ILE A 27 7.69 -0.06 11.02
N HIS A 28 7.30 0.37 9.82
CA HIS A 28 8.06 1.36 9.03
C HIS A 28 8.03 2.77 9.63
N THR A 29 6.95 3.15 10.30
CA THR A 29 6.90 4.40 11.07
C THR A 29 7.94 4.38 12.19
N GLU A 30 8.03 3.28 12.94
CA GLU A 30 8.97 3.11 14.05
C GLU A 30 10.43 2.99 13.57
N GLU A 31 10.69 2.25 12.49
CA GLU A 31 12.02 2.17 11.84
C GLU A 31 12.55 3.57 11.47
N ASN A 32 11.66 4.47 11.07
CA ASN A 32 11.98 5.86 10.74
C ASN A 32 11.97 6.80 11.97
N LYS A 33 11.86 6.26 13.19
CA LYS A 33 11.81 7.01 14.46
C LYS A 33 10.68 8.05 14.50
N ARG A 34 9.61 7.84 13.74
CA ARG A 34 8.43 8.70 13.73
C ARG A 34 7.38 8.16 14.69
N ARG A 35 6.45 9.05 15.09
CA ARG A 35 5.26 8.71 15.89
C ARG A 35 3.95 8.98 15.14
N THR A 36 4.07 9.34 13.87
CA THR A 36 2.94 9.64 12.98
C THR A 36 3.07 8.74 11.77
N LEU A 37 2.06 7.90 11.57
CA LEU A 37 1.92 7.04 10.39
C LEU A 37 1.79 7.91 9.14
N GLN A 38 2.58 7.61 8.11
CA GLN A 38 2.57 8.35 6.85
C GLN A 38 2.17 7.44 5.69
N ARG A 39 1.69 8.04 4.59
CA ARG A 39 1.34 7.30 3.38
C ARG A 39 2.50 6.46 2.84
N ASN A 40 3.74 6.94 2.96
CA ASN A 40 4.93 6.18 2.55
C ASN A 40 5.16 4.92 3.39
N ASP A 41 4.73 4.88 4.65
CA ASP A 41 4.83 3.66 5.48
C ASP A 41 3.89 2.57 4.97
N ILE A 42 2.68 2.97 4.58
CA ILE A 42 1.68 2.09 3.98
C ILE A 42 2.19 1.57 2.64
N ALA A 43 2.72 2.44 1.79
CA ALA A 43 3.32 2.04 0.51
C ALA A 43 4.53 1.12 0.70
N MET A 44 5.30 1.31 1.78
CA MET A 44 6.40 0.42 2.15
C MET A 44 5.91 -0.97 2.58
N ALA A 45 4.89 -1.03 3.43
CA ALA A 45 4.29 -2.28 3.90
C ALA A 45 3.67 -3.09 2.77
N ILE A 46 2.96 -2.43 1.85
CA ILE A 46 2.32 -3.06 0.68
C ILE A 46 3.36 -3.78 -0.17
N THR A 47 4.40 -3.10 -0.63
CA THR A 47 5.41 -3.73 -1.53
C THR A 47 6.29 -4.76 -0.83
N LYS A 48 6.38 -4.75 0.51
CA LYS A 48 7.10 -5.78 1.27
C LYS A 48 6.24 -6.99 1.61
N THR A 49 4.97 -7.00 1.21
CA THR A 49 4.00 -8.04 1.56
C THR A 49 3.28 -8.51 0.29
N ASP A 50 3.67 -9.67 -0.25
CA ASP A 50 3.15 -10.19 -1.52
C ASP A 50 1.62 -10.33 -1.56
N THR A 51 0.98 -10.62 -0.43
CA THR A 51 -0.50 -10.72 -0.35
C THR A 51 -1.20 -9.37 -0.54
N PHE A 52 -0.49 -8.25 -0.51
CA PHE A 52 -1.00 -6.89 -0.73
C PHE A 52 -0.69 -6.34 -2.14
N ASP A 53 -0.19 -7.16 -3.06
CA ASP A 53 0.15 -6.76 -4.44
C ASP A 53 -1.01 -6.08 -5.18
N PHE A 54 -2.25 -6.49 -4.88
CA PHE A 54 -3.47 -5.88 -5.41
C PHE A 54 -3.65 -4.39 -5.09
N LEU A 55 -2.85 -3.83 -4.17
CA LEU A 55 -2.90 -2.42 -3.76
C LEU A 55 -1.83 -1.54 -4.42
N ILE A 56 -0.91 -2.09 -5.21
CA ILE A 56 0.21 -1.33 -5.78
C ILE A 56 -0.27 -0.13 -6.62
N ASP A 57 -1.28 -0.36 -7.46
CA ASP A 57 -1.84 0.68 -8.33
C ASP A 57 -2.75 1.67 -7.57
N ILE A 58 -3.20 1.32 -6.36
CA ILE A 58 -4.07 2.15 -5.52
C ILE A 58 -3.25 3.06 -4.60
N VAL A 59 -2.14 2.55 -4.08
CA VAL A 59 -1.22 3.28 -3.20
C VAL A 59 0.15 3.34 -3.88
N PRO A 60 0.30 4.15 -4.95
CA PRO A 60 1.60 4.30 -5.60
C PRO A 60 2.61 4.86 -4.61
N ARG A 61 3.80 4.26 -4.59
CA ARG A 61 4.97 4.86 -3.94
C ARG A 61 5.24 6.20 -4.60
N GLU A 62 5.42 7.25 -3.80
CA GLU A 62 5.96 8.50 -4.35
C GLU A 62 7.29 8.17 -5.00
N ASP A 63 7.44 8.56 -6.28
CA ASP A 63 8.55 8.15 -7.13
C ASP A 63 9.86 8.14 -6.36
N ILE A 64 10.42 6.94 -6.15
CA ILE A 64 11.87 6.85 -6.01
C ILE A 64 12.35 7.43 -7.34
N LYS A 65 12.83 8.67 -7.32
CA LYS A 65 13.58 9.26 -8.43
C LYS A 65 14.80 8.37 -8.60
N LEU A 66 14.64 7.26 -9.33
CA LEU A 66 15.72 6.47 -9.82
C LEU A 66 16.55 7.44 -10.66
N PRO A 67 17.83 7.67 -10.34
CA PRO A 67 18.70 8.46 -11.20
C PRO A 67 18.86 7.68 -12.52
N GLY A 68 17.94 7.89 -13.47
CA GLY A 68 17.99 7.19 -14.76
C GLY A 68 16.70 7.15 -15.59
N LYS A 69 15.50 7.27 -15.01
CA LYS A 69 14.24 7.14 -15.77
C LYS A 69 13.68 8.48 -16.32
N LYS A 70 14.52 9.30 -16.97
CA LYS A 70 14.07 10.47 -17.75
C LYS A 70 13.72 10.15 -19.21
N ILE A 71 13.96 8.92 -19.69
CA ILE A 71 13.97 8.64 -21.13
C ILE A 71 12.57 8.33 -21.71
N GLN A 72 11.58 7.91 -20.92
CA GLN A 72 10.27 7.53 -21.49
C GLN A 72 9.30 8.69 -21.74
N SER A 73 9.41 9.82 -21.04
CA SER A 73 8.51 10.96 -21.27
C SER A 73 8.89 11.79 -22.51
N MET A 74 10.12 11.67 -23.00
CA MET A 74 10.62 12.50 -24.11
C MET A 74 10.44 11.84 -25.49
N MET A 75 10.03 10.56 -25.55
CA MET A 75 9.85 9.81 -26.79
C MET A 75 8.42 9.84 -27.35
N LEU A 76 7.45 10.42 -26.61
CA LEU A 76 6.04 10.45 -27.03
C LEU A 76 5.66 11.71 -27.83
N VAL A 77 6.63 12.55 -28.19
CA VAL A 77 6.40 13.85 -28.87
C VAL A 77 7.30 14.07 -30.10
N ALA A 78 7.91 13.00 -30.63
CA ALA A 78 8.63 13.03 -31.90
C ALA A 78 7.85 12.30 -32.99
#